data_AF-A0A401QZU0-F1
#
_entry.id   AF-A0A401QZU0-F1
#
_cell.length_a   1.000
_cell.length_b   1.000
_cell.length_c   1.000
_cell.angle_alpha   90.00
_cell.angle_beta   90.00
_cell.angle_gamma   90.00
#
_symmetry.space_group_name_H-M   'P 1'
#
loop_
_entity.id
_entity.type
_entity.pdbx_description
1 polymer ?
#
loop_
_entity_poly.entity_id
_entity_poly.type
_entity_poly.pdbx_seq_one_letter_code
_entity_poly.pdbx_strand_id
1 'polypeptide(L)'
;MSRVAEDRGRTAGARTGGVAPRRRGRPRSAAADSAIVEAVLRLIEEGVPIAELSMERIAREAGVGKATLYRRWSGKSALLVDVMRSMDVPCPPLEGVSVRDDLVRLLEFLHRRGLAKRSSAVLRTVVSHVEAQPELWAEYHETVVRARHEVLLGVLRRGVATGEIRADRDLDTLAALFVGPMLARALLHEWQQLPEGLAEDVVDTVLEGVRPPAARPGSGPGTSAR
;
A
#
# COMPACT_ATOMS: atom_id res chain seq x y z
N MET A 1 -79.20 2.60 -47.55
CA MET A 1 -79.88 1.43 -46.93
C MET A 1 -79.05 0.18 -47.19
N SER A 2 -78.65 -0.54 -46.12
CA SER A 2 -78.18 -1.96 -46.12
C SER A 2 -76.90 -2.27 -46.91
N ARG A 3 -75.97 -3.16 -46.55
CA ARG A 3 -75.74 -4.21 -45.51
C ARG A 3 -74.22 -4.53 -45.64
N VAL A 4 -73.41 -4.58 -44.58
CA VAL A 4 -72.99 -5.75 -43.76
C VAL A 4 -72.38 -6.94 -44.52
N ALA A 5 -71.24 -7.42 -43.96
CA ALA A 5 -70.51 -8.70 -44.08
C ALA A 5 -69.43 -8.78 -45.18
N GLU A 6 -68.14 -8.69 -44.83
CA GLU A 6 -67.22 -9.73 -44.30
C GLU A 6 -66.79 -10.75 -45.36
N ASP A 7 -65.50 -10.73 -45.74
CA ASP A 7 -64.70 -11.97 -45.77
C ASP A 7 -63.19 -11.69 -45.58
N ARG A 8 -62.55 -12.70 -45.02
CA ARG A 8 -61.29 -12.79 -44.29
C ARG A 8 -60.08 -12.85 -45.21
N GLY A 9 -58.92 -12.38 -44.73
CA GLY A 9 -57.67 -12.58 -45.46
C GLY A 9 -56.39 -12.10 -44.77
N ARG A 10 -55.91 -12.89 -43.81
CA ARG A 10 -54.47 -13.18 -43.54
C ARG A 10 -53.50 -12.06 -43.10
N THR A 11 -53.16 -12.17 -41.81
CA THR A 11 -51.81 -12.38 -41.26
C THR A 11 -50.69 -11.37 -41.56
N ALA A 12 -50.33 -10.58 -40.55
CA ALA A 12 -49.00 -10.63 -39.91
C ALA A 12 -49.02 -9.79 -38.61
N GLY A 13 -49.51 -10.39 -37.52
CA GLY A 13 -49.40 -9.81 -36.19
C GLY A 13 -47.93 -9.77 -35.77
N ALA A 14 -47.38 -8.56 -35.69
CA ALA A 14 -46.09 -8.27 -35.08
C ALA A 14 -46.14 -8.69 -33.61
N ARG A 15 -45.68 -9.91 -33.32
CA ARG A 15 -45.32 -10.31 -31.97
C ARG A 15 -44.01 -9.63 -31.63
N THR A 16 -44.08 -8.44 -31.05
CA THR A 16 -42.98 -7.86 -30.28
C THR A 16 -42.77 -8.74 -29.05
N GLY A 17 -42.00 -9.81 -29.22
CA GLY A 17 -41.43 -10.56 -28.12
C GLY A 17 -40.46 -9.63 -27.40
N GLY A 18 -40.94 -8.99 -26.34
CA GLY A 18 -40.11 -8.25 -25.40
C GLY A 18 -39.10 -9.20 -24.78
N VAL A 19 -37.90 -9.26 -25.34
CA VAL A 19 -36.75 -9.83 -24.67
C VAL A 19 -36.39 -8.85 -23.57
N ALA A 20 -36.89 -9.11 -22.37
CA ALA A 20 -36.41 -8.46 -21.16
C ALA A 20 -34.88 -8.61 -21.12
N PRO A 21 -34.11 -7.52 -20.93
CA PRO A 21 -32.67 -7.63 -20.85
C PRO A 21 -32.33 -8.53 -19.67
N ARG A 22 -31.73 -9.69 -19.97
CA ARG A 22 -31.16 -10.59 -18.95
C ARG A 22 -30.25 -9.72 -18.09
N ARG A 23 -30.62 -9.54 -16.82
CA ARG A 23 -29.81 -8.84 -15.81
C ARG A 23 -28.39 -9.39 -15.92
N ARG A 24 -27.50 -8.58 -16.51
CA ARG A 24 -26.05 -8.82 -16.57
C ARG A 24 -25.63 -8.99 -15.11
N GLY A 25 -25.25 -10.23 -14.74
CA GLY A 25 -25.06 -10.61 -13.34
C GLY A 25 -24.15 -9.61 -12.62
N ARG A 26 -24.59 -9.13 -11.46
CA ARG A 26 -23.73 -8.41 -10.51
C ARG A 26 -22.47 -9.26 -10.29
N PRO A 27 -21.24 -8.68 -10.31
CA PRO A 27 -20.02 -9.46 -10.51
C PRO A 27 -19.78 -10.39 -9.33
N ARG A 28 -20.15 -11.67 -9.50
CA ARG A 28 -19.89 -12.78 -8.56
C ARG A 28 -18.38 -13.03 -8.36
N SER A 29 -17.55 -12.32 -9.11
CA SER A 29 -16.10 -12.36 -9.11
C SER A 29 -15.52 -11.41 -8.06
N ALA A 30 -15.91 -10.14 -8.01
CA ALA A 30 -15.35 -9.16 -7.06
C ALA A 30 -15.65 -9.50 -5.60
N ALA A 31 -16.88 -9.95 -5.30
CA ALA A 31 -17.24 -10.39 -3.96
C ALA A 31 -16.44 -11.61 -3.48
N ALA A 32 -16.10 -12.52 -4.41
CA ALA A 32 -15.25 -13.66 -4.09
C ALA A 32 -13.80 -13.23 -3.79
N ASP A 33 -13.28 -12.20 -4.48
CA ASP A 33 -11.93 -11.69 -4.22
C ASP A 33 -11.84 -11.08 -2.84
N SER A 34 -12.80 -10.22 -2.51
CA SER A 34 -12.86 -9.61 -1.19
C SER A 34 -12.98 -10.67 -0.09
N ALA A 35 -13.78 -11.72 -0.30
CA ALA A 35 -13.90 -12.81 0.66
C ALA A 35 -12.58 -13.59 0.85
N ILE A 36 -11.84 -13.83 -0.24
CA ILE A 36 -10.54 -14.51 -0.21
C ILE A 36 -9.50 -13.66 0.51
N VAL A 37 -9.39 -12.38 0.15
CA VAL A 37 -8.47 -11.44 0.79
C VAL A 37 -8.77 -11.32 2.29
N GLU A 38 -10.04 -11.15 2.66
CA GLU A 38 -10.44 -11.04 4.06
C GLU A 38 -10.18 -12.33 4.86
N ALA A 39 -10.33 -13.50 4.22
CA ALA A 39 -9.99 -14.77 4.86
C ALA A 39 -8.49 -14.86 5.17
N VAL A 40 -7.61 -14.44 4.25
CA VAL A 40 -6.17 -14.39 4.49
C VAL A 40 -5.83 -13.42 5.61
N LEU A 41 -6.38 -12.20 5.57
CA LEU A 41 -6.14 -11.18 6.59
C LEU A 41 -6.53 -11.68 7.99
N ARG A 42 -7.71 -12.31 8.11
CA ARG A 42 -8.19 -12.88 9.37
C ARG A 42 -7.29 -13.99 9.90
N LEU A 43 -6.86 -14.92 9.04
CA LEU A 43 -5.94 -15.99 9.44
C LEU A 43 -4.62 -15.41 9.98
N ILE A 44 -4.10 -14.36 9.34
CA ILE A 44 -2.89 -13.69 9.82
C ILE A 44 -3.14 -12.97 11.15
N GLU A 45 -4.29 -12.32 11.33
CA GLU A 45 -4.69 -11.70 12.60
C GLU A 45 -4.83 -12.71 13.74
N GLU A 46 -5.30 -13.91 13.43
CA GLU A 46 -5.38 -15.05 14.36
C GLU A 46 -4.01 -15.66 14.69
N GLY A 47 -2.93 -15.16 14.08
CA GLY A 47 -1.55 -15.59 14.33
C GLY A 47 -1.12 -16.80 13.52
N VAL A 48 -1.85 -17.17 12.46
CA VAL A 48 -1.50 -18.31 11.61
C VAL A 48 -0.22 -17.99 10.81
N PRO A 49 0.85 -18.79 10.94
CA PRO A 49 2.08 -18.59 10.18
C PRO A 49 1.85 -18.70 8.67
N ILE A 50 2.56 -17.90 7.85
CA ILE A 50 2.46 -17.99 6.38
C ILE A 50 2.84 -19.40 5.88
N ALA A 51 3.75 -20.09 6.55
CA ALA A 51 4.12 -21.47 6.23
C ALA A 51 2.92 -22.43 6.31
N GLU A 52 1.99 -22.21 7.25
CA GLU A 52 0.79 -23.03 7.46
C GLU A 52 -0.41 -22.59 6.61
N LEU A 53 -0.30 -21.46 5.90
CA LEU A 53 -1.28 -21.06 4.92
C LEU A 53 -1.16 -21.95 3.67
N SER A 54 -2.29 -22.54 3.28
CA SER A 54 -2.45 -23.27 2.02
C SER A 54 -3.62 -22.69 1.22
N MET A 55 -3.56 -22.84 -0.10
CA MET A 55 -4.65 -22.41 -1.00
C MET A 55 -5.97 -23.10 -0.63
N GLU A 56 -5.90 -24.36 -0.20
CA GLU A 56 -7.04 -25.13 0.32
C GLU A 56 -7.67 -24.53 1.56
N ARG A 57 -6.85 -24.21 2.57
CA ARG A 57 -7.32 -23.61 3.82
C ARG A 57 -7.98 -22.28 3.53
N ILE A 58 -7.33 -21.44 2.72
CA ILE A 58 -7.85 -20.12 2.35
C ILE A 58 -9.18 -20.25 1.59
N ALA A 59 -9.28 -21.16 0.62
CA ALA A 59 -10.54 -21.37 -0.12
C ALA A 59 -11.69 -21.78 0.82
N ARG A 60 -11.40 -22.65 1.79
CA ARG A 60 -12.37 -23.09 2.80
C ARG A 60 -12.81 -21.93 3.69
N GLU A 61 -11.87 -21.17 4.26
CA GLU A 61 -12.19 -20.03 5.13
C GLU A 61 -12.95 -18.92 4.40
N ALA A 62 -12.65 -18.71 3.11
CA ALA A 62 -13.34 -17.75 2.26
C ALA A 62 -14.71 -18.23 1.77
N GLY A 63 -15.06 -19.51 1.97
CA GLY A 63 -16.30 -20.10 1.45
C GLY A 63 -16.36 -20.18 -0.08
N VAL A 64 -15.20 -20.31 -0.75
CA VAL A 64 -15.11 -20.38 -2.22
C VAL A 64 -14.57 -21.73 -2.69
N GLY A 65 -14.94 -22.14 -3.91
CA GLY A 65 -14.37 -23.35 -4.50
C GLY A 65 -12.91 -23.16 -4.94
N LYS A 66 -12.06 -24.19 -4.82
CA LYS A 66 -10.64 -24.15 -5.22
C LYS A 66 -10.43 -23.62 -6.64
N ALA A 67 -11.24 -24.05 -7.61
CA ALA A 67 -11.16 -23.59 -8.99
C ALA A 67 -11.40 -22.07 -9.14
N THR A 68 -12.16 -21.46 -8.23
CA THR A 68 -12.37 -20.00 -8.22
C THR A 68 -11.12 -19.27 -7.76
N LEU A 69 -10.41 -19.81 -6.77
CA LEU A 69 -9.15 -19.28 -6.25
C LEU A 69 -8.02 -19.39 -7.28
N TYR A 70 -7.78 -20.60 -7.80
CA TYR A 70 -6.67 -20.87 -8.75
C TYR A 70 -6.85 -20.20 -10.11
N ARG A 71 -8.07 -19.84 -10.51
CA ARG A 71 -8.30 -19.06 -11.75
C ARG A 71 -7.71 -17.65 -11.66
N ARG A 72 -7.50 -17.13 -10.44
CA ARG A 72 -7.07 -15.74 -10.19
C ARG A 72 -5.64 -15.65 -9.70
N TRP A 73 -5.25 -16.55 -8.80
CA TRP A 73 -3.91 -16.60 -8.27
C TRP A 73 -3.27 -17.92 -8.64
N SER A 74 -2.12 -17.84 -9.31
CA SER A 74 -1.30 -18.99 -9.70
C SER A 74 -0.78 -19.77 -8.48
N GLY A 75 -0.74 -19.15 -7.30
CA GLY A 75 -0.35 -19.78 -6.05
C GLY A 75 -0.44 -18.83 -4.85
N LYS A 76 0.03 -19.32 -3.70
CA LYS A 76 0.00 -18.61 -2.41
C LYS A 76 0.72 -17.26 -2.47
N SER A 77 1.90 -17.21 -3.10
CA SER A 77 2.70 -15.98 -3.16
C SER A 77 1.98 -14.86 -3.89
N ALA A 78 1.44 -15.14 -5.10
CA ALA A 78 0.67 -14.18 -5.88
C ALA A 78 -0.56 -13.66 -5.10
N LEU A 79 -1.23 -14.52 -4.34
CA LEU A 79 -2.33 -14.11 -3.47
C LEU A 79 -1.86 -13.22 -2.31
N LEU A 80 -0.77 -13.56 -1.65
CA LEU A 80 -0.22 -12.75 -0.55
C LEU A 80 0.19 -11.35 -1.04
N VAL A 81 0.75 -11.23 -2.25
CA VAL A 81 1.05 -9.92 -2.87
C VAL A 81 -0.22 -9.10 -3.05
N ASP A 82 -1.28 -9.68 -3.60
CA ASP A 82 -2.55 -8.97 -3.77
C ASP A 82 -3.21 -8.61 -2.44
N VAL A 83 -3.09 -9.46 -1.42
CA VAL A 83 -3.53 -9.13 -0.06
C VAL A 83 -2.74 -7.93 0.47
N MET A 84 -1.42 -7.89 0.28
CA MET A 84 -0.60 -6.73 0.66
C MET A 84 -0.98 -5.46 -0.09
N ARG A 85 -1.22 -5.56 -1.41
CA ARG A 85 -1.71 -4.43 -2.23
C ARG A 85 -3.09 -3.95 -1.79
N SER A 86 -3.98 -4.86 -1.38
CA SER A 86 -5.32 -4.48 -0.93
C SER A 86 -5.32 -3.64 0.36
N MET A 87 -4.27 -3.76 1.16
CA MET A 87 -4.05 -2.92 2.34
C MET A 87 -3.32 -1.61 2.00
N ASP A 88 -2.83 -1.46 0.76
CA ASP A 88 -2.16 -0.23 0.34
C ASP A 88 -3.20 0.85 0.02
N VAL A 89 -3.34 1.79 0.95
CA VAL A 89 -4.15 2.98 0.76
C VAL A 89 -3.33 4.03 0.00
N PRO A 90 -3.83 4.73 -1.02
CA PRO A 90 -3.06 5.80 -1.66
C PRO A 90 -2.57 6.83 -0.63
N CYS A 91 -1.33 7.33 -0.80
CA CYS A 91 -0.84 8.42 0.03
C CYS A 91 -1.78 9.63 -0.07
N PRO A 92 -1.94 10.41 1.02
CA PRO A 92 -2.72 11.64 0.96
C PRO A 92 -2.14 12.59 -0.09
N PRO A 93 -2.98 13.44 -0.72
CA PRO A 93 -2.47 14.46 -1.62
C PRO A 93 -1.52 15.38 -0.87
N LEU A 94 -0.37 15.66 -1.49
CA LEU A 94 0.64 16.57 -0.97
C LEU A 94 0.40 17.96 -1.57
N GLU A 95 0.55 18.99 -0.75
CA GLU A 95 0.29 20.37 -1.19
C GLU A 95 1.47 20.95 -1.97
N GLY A 96 2.69 20.47 -1.70
CA GLY A 96 3.89 20.90 -2.41
C GLY A 96 4.39 22.29 -2.01
N VAL A 97 3.80 22.90 -0.98
CA VAL A 97 4.14 24.26 -0.50
C VAL A 97 5.34 24.23 0.46
N SER A 98 5.41 23.22 1.33
CA SER A 98 6.44 23.06 2.37
C SER A 98 6.95 21.63 2.32
N VAL A 99 8.27 21.46 2.17
CA VAL A 99 8.89 20.12 2.17
C VAL A 99 8.70 19.46 3.53
N ARG A 100 8.89 20.24 4.61
CA ARG A 100 8.68 19.77 5.98
C ARG A 100 7.27 19.23 6.17
N ASP A 101 6.26 20.00 5.82
CA ASP A 101 4.87 19.62 6.11
C ASP A 101 4.41 18.42 5.27
N ASP A 102 4.89 18.33 4.03
CA ASP A 102 4.63 17.15 3.19
C ASP A 102 5.33 15.90 3.75
N LEU A 103 6.56 16.01 4.27
CA LEU A 103 7.24 14.90 4.94
C LEU A 103 6.50 14.47 6.21
N VAL A 104 6.05 15.41 7.03
CA VAL A 104 5.24 15.13 8.23
C VAL A 104 3.96 14.38 7.86
N ARG A 105 3.23 14.87 6.85
CA ARG A 105 2.00 14.19 6.36
C ARG A 105 2.27 12.77 5.89
N LEU A 106 3.38 12.53 5.18
CA LEU A 106 3.76 11.17 4.76
C LEU A 106 4.07 10.27 5.95
N LEU A 107 4.79 10.77 6.96
CA LEU A 107 5.17 10.01 8.15
C LEU A 107 3.98 9.75 9.07
N GLU A 108 3.07 10.72 9.25
CA GLU A 108 1.81 10.53 9.94
C GLU A 108 0.93 9.48 9.26
N PHE A 109 0.89 9.48 7.93
CA PHE A 109 0.15 8.49 7.18
C PHE A 109 0.73 7.08 7.41
N LEU A 110 2.07 6.94 7.41
CA LEU A 110 2.74 5.69 7.78
C LEU A 110 2.45 5.29 9.22
N HIS A 111 2.47 6.23 10.15
CA HIS A 111 2.16 6.03 11.56
C HIS A 111 0.74 5.49 11.74
N ARG A 112 -0.27 6.18 11.21
CA ARG A 112 -1.70 5.76 11.32
C ARG A 112 -1.94 4.40 10.67
N ARG A 113 -1.26 4.11 9.56
CA ARG A 113 -1.35 2.80 8.90
C ARG A 113 -0.61 1.70 9.69
N GLY A 114 0.55 2.00 10.27
CA GLY A 114 1.31 1.09 11.12
C GLY A 114 0.57 0.74 12.42
N LEU A 115 -0.27 1.64 12.92
CA LEU A 115 -1.17 1.41 14.04
C LEU A 115 -2.42 0.58 13.69
N ALA A 116 -2.74 0.41 12.40
CA ALA A 116 -3.80 -0.51 12.00
C ALA A 116 -3.34 -1.95 12.29
N LYS A 117 -3.88 -2.54 13.36
CA LYS A 117 -3.50 -3.88 13.89
C LYS A 117 -3.30 -4.93 12.79
N ARG A 118 -4.22 -4.94 11.81
CA ARG A 118 -4.22 -5.83 10.64
C ARG A 118 -2.99 -5.65 9.76
N SER A 119 -2.72 -4.41 9.34
CA SER A 119 -1.57 -4.08 8.48
C SER A 119 -0.24 -4.36 9.17
N SER A 120 -0.16 -4.10 10.48
CA SER A 120 1.01 -4.35 11.31
C SER A 120 1.31 -5.86 11.45
N ALA A 121 0.28 -6.67 11.72
CA ALA A 121 0.41 -8.13 11.81
C ALA A 121 0.89 -8.72 10.47
N VAL A 122 0.25 -8.36 9.36
CA VAL A 122 0.65 -8.85 8.04
C VAL A 122 2.08 -8.43 7.68
N LEU A 123 2.45 -7.17 7.92
CA LEU A 123 3.80 -6.69 7.66
C LEU A 123 4.84 -7.48 8.50
N ARG A 124 4.59 -7.70 9.79
CA ARG A 124 5.47 -8.52 10.63
C ARG A 124 5.60 -9.95 10.11
N THR A 125 4.48 -10.59 9.77
CA THR A 125 4.50 -11.97 9.29
C THR A 125 5.23 -12.10 7.96
N VAL A 126 5.13 -11.12 7.07
CA VAL A 126 5.88 -11.10 5.81
C VAL A 126 7.36 -10.86 6.06
N VAL A 127 7.70 -9.85 6.88
CA VAL A 127 9.10 -9.51 7.22
C VAL A 127 9.82 -10.67 7.90
N SER A 128 9.15 -11.41 8.79
CA SER A 128 9.76 -12.56 9.48
C SER A 128 10.01 -13.77 8.58
N HIS A 129 9.48 -13.78 7.35
CA HIS A 129 9.62 -14.88 6.39
C HIS A 129 10.36 -14.47 5.11
N VAL A 130 11.02 -13.31 5.09
CA VAL A 130 11.73 -12.79 3.89
C VAL A 130 12.78 -13.76 3.38
N GLU A 131 13.59 -14.35 4.27
CA GLU A 131 14.62 -15.31 3.87
C GLU A 131 14.04 -16.62 3.31
N ALA A 132 12.86 -17.02 3.79
CA ALA A 132 12.20 -18.25 3.35
C ALA A 132 11.43 -18.07 2.03
N GLN A 133 11.12 -16.84 1.63
CA GLN A 133 10.29 -16.51 0.46
C GLN A 133 10.83 -15.27 -0.27
N PRO A 134 12.04 -15.34 -0.88
CA PRO A 134 12.68 -14.19 -1.52
C PRO A 134 11.89 -13.64 -2.72
N GLU A 135 11.17 -14.48 -3.46
CA GLU A 135 10.36 -14.06 -4.60
C GLU A 135 9.14 -13.24 -4.16
N LEU A 136 8.50 -13.62 -3.05
CA LEU A 136 7.39 -12.88 -2.46
C LEU A 136 7.86 -11.50 -2.00
N TRP A 137 9.05 -11.44 -1.38
CA TRP A 137 9.66 -10.18 -0.96
C TRP A 137 9.99 -9.28 -2.15
N ALA A 138 10.58 -9.82 -3.21
CA ALA A 138 10.89 -9.07 -4.43
C ALA A 138 9.63 -8.49 -5.08
N GLU A 139 8.57 -9.29 -5.21
CA GLU A 139 7.31 -8.83 -5.81
C GLU A 139 6.61 -7.78 -4.94
N TYR A 140 6.64 -7.94 -3.61
CA TYR A 140 6.18 -6.91 -2.68
C TYR A 140 6.96 -5.61 -2.81
N HIS A 141 8.29 -5.70 -2.91
CA HIS A 141 9.15 -4.54 -3.06
C HIS A 141 8.84 -3.76 -4.34
N GLU A 142 8.78 -4.45 -5.47
CA GLU A 142 8.50 -3.82 -6.76
C GLU A 142 7.10 -3.22 -6.86
N THR A 143 6.10 -3.84 -6.23
CA THR A 143 4.70 -3.46 -6.46
C THR A 143 4.11 -2.56 -5.39
N VAL A 144 4.63 -2.59 -4.15
CA VAL A 144 4.12 -1.80 -3.03
C VAL A 144 5.18 -0.84 -2.49
N VAL A 145 6.38 -1.33 -2.20
CA VAL A 145 7.42 -0.49 -1.56
C VAL A 145 7.90 0.60 -2.51
N ARG A 146 8.17 0.24 -3.77
CA ARG A 146 8.67 1.16 -4.80
C ARG A 146 7.75 2.36 -5.03
N ALA A 147 6.44 2.13 -5.10
CA ALA A 147 5.47 3.21 -5.32
C ALA A 147 5.48 4.24 -4.18
N ARG A 148 5.52 3.76 -2.93
CA ARG A 148 5.62 4.63 -1.74
C ARG A 148 6.95 5.37 -1.68
N HIS A 149 8.03 4.66 -2.03
CA HIS A 149 9.37 5.22 -2.07
C HIS A 149 9.46 6.37 -3.07
N GLU A 150 8.88 6.22 -4.26
CA GLU A 150 8.86 7.30 -5.27
C GLU A 150 8.08 8.54 -4.84
N VAL A 151 6.99 8.40 -4.08
CA VAL A 151 6.26 9.55 -3.51
C VAL A 151 7.17 10.36 -2.58
N LEU A 152 7.89 9.67 -1.68
CA LEU A 152 8.85 10.30 -0.77
C LEU A 152 10.01 10.93 -1.54
N LEU A 153 10.60 10.22 -2.49
CA LEU A 153 11.66 10.77 -3.35
C LEU A 153 11.18 12.00 -4.14
N GLY A 154 9.92 12.05 -4.55
CA GLY A 154 9.33 13.22 -5.19
C GLY A 154 9.39 14.47 -4.31
N VAL A 155 9.06 14.33 -3.03
CA VAL A 155 9.18 15.41 -2.03
C VAL A 155 10.64 15.82 -1.83
N LEU A 156 11.54 14.85 -1.70
CA LEU A 156 12.96 15.12 -1.48
C LEU A 156 13.61 15.82 -2.69
N ARG A 157 13.31 15.36 -3.92
CA ARG A 157 13.77 16.00 -5.17
C ARG A 157 13.29 17.44 -5.27
N ARG A 158 12.04 17.71 -4.88
CA ARG A 158 11.52 19.08 -4.82
C ARG A 158 12.28 19.92 -3.80
N GLY A 159 12.54 19.39 -2.60
CA GLY A 159 13.33 20.10 -1.59
C GLY A 159 14.75 20.42 -2.03
N VAL A 160 15.38 19.54 -2.82
CA VAL A 160 16.66 19.86 -3.46
C VAL A 160 16.53 21.00 -4.46
N ALA A 161 15.48 20.99 -5.29
CA ALA A 161 15.24 22.03 -6.29
C ALA A 161 14.91 23.41 -5.68
N THR A 162 14.25 23.44 -4.51
CA THR A 162 13.92 24.68 -3.78
C THR A 162 15.02 25.14 -2.82
N GLY A 163 16.06 24.34 -2.62
CA GLY A 163 17.17 24.64 -1.70
C GLY A 163 16.86 24.35 -0.22
N GLU A 164 15.70 23.74 0.08
CA GLU A 164 15.33 23.29 1.43
C GLU A 164 16.12 22.03 1.86
N ILE A 165 16.60 21.23 0.90
CA ILE A 165 17.42 20.04 1.12
C ILE A 165 18.74 20.18 0.37
N ARG A 166 19.83 19.82 1.04
CA ARG A 166 21.19 19.78 0.48
C ARG A 166 21.31 18.76 -0.67
N ALA A 167 21.90 19.17 -1.79
CA ALA A 167 22.03 18.35 -3.00
C ALA A 167 23.16 17.30 -2.96
N ASP A 168 24.05 17.36 -1.97
CA ASP A 168 25.21 16.47 -1.83
C ASP A 168 24.91 15.21 -1.00
N ARG A 169 23.63 14.90 -0.77
CA ARG A 169 23.18 13.72 -0.03
C ARG A 169 22.42 12.79 -0.96
N ASP A 170 22.67 11.50 -0.74
CA ASP A 170 21.93 10.43 -1.39
C ASP A 170 20.47 10.43 -0.91
N LEU A 171 19.53 10.54 -1.86
CA LEU A 171 18.10 10.68 -1.53
C LEU A 171 17.51 9.38 -0.99
N ASP A 172 17.99 8.22 -1.44
CA ASP A 172 17.60 6.92 -0.90
C ASP A 172 17.98 6.79 0.58
N THR A 173 19.20 7.23 0.94
CA THR A 173 19.65 7.30 2.34
C THR A 173 18.78 8.24 3.17
N LEU A 174 18.44 9.43 2.65
CA LEU A 174 17.53 10.35 3.35
C LEU A 174 16.14 9.75 3.54
N ALA A 175 15.59 9.12 2.50
CA ALA A 175 14.30 8.44 2.56
C ALA A 175 14.29 7.34 3.65
N ALA A 176 15.37 6.55 3.73
CA ALA A 176 15.54 5.55 4.77
C ALA A 176 15.61 6.14 6.18
N LEU A 177 16.22 7.31 6.36
CA LEU A 177 16.28 8.00 7.66
C LEU A 177 14.92 8.52 8.13
N PHE A 178 14.05 8.97 7.22
CA PHE A 178 12.68 9.38 7.57
C PHE A 178 11.78 8.18 7.90
N VAL A 179 11.85 7.11 7.11
CA VAL A 179 10.91 5.97 7.21
C VAL A 179 11.37 4.92 8.23
N GLY A 180 12.68 4.74 8.38
CA GLY A 180 13.29 3.72 9.25
C GLY A 180 12.79 3.76 10.70
N PRO A 181 12.77 4.92 11.37
CA PRO A 181 12.26 5.03 12.74
C PRO A 181 10.77 4.67 12.88
N MET A 182 9.96 4.85 11.82
CA MET A 182 8.55 4.45 11.82
C MET A 182 8.43 2.94 11.70
N LEU A 183 9.17 2.33 10.76
CA LEU A 183 9.16 0.89 10.54
C LEU A 183 9.73 0.12 11.73
N ALA A 184 10.85 0.59 12.30
CA ALA A 184 11.46 -0.03 13.48
C ALA A 184 10.46 -0.10 14.63
N ARG A 185 9.71 0.97 14.88
CA ARG A 185 8.69 0.96 15.94
C ARG A 185 7.50 0.08 15.61
N ALA A 186 7.00 0.11 14.37
CA ALA A 186 5.89 -0.76 13.96
C ALA A 186 6.21 -2.26 14.02
N LEU A 187 7.49 -2.63 13.80
CA LEU A 187 7.95 -4.01 13.79
C LEU A 187 8.41 -4.52 15.18
N LEU A 188 9.10 -3.67 15.96
CA LEU A 188 9.78 -4.08 17.20
C LEU A 188 9.02 -3.71 18.47
N HIS A 189 8.20 -2.67 18.45
CA HIS A 189 7.48 -2.19 19.62
C HIS A 189 6.00 -2.52 19.48
N GLU A 190 5.65 -3.76 19.82
CA GLU A 190 4.26 -4.16 19.86
C GLU A 190 3.50 -3.33 20.92
N TRP A 191 2.36 -2.76 20.54
CA TRP A 191 1.34 -2.18 21.44
C TRP A 191 1.61 -0.83 22.11
N GLN A 192 2.74 -0.16 21.87
CA GLN A 192 2.83 1.25 22.25
C GLN A 192 2.16 2.10 21.17
N GLN A 193 1.16 2.90 21.57
CA GLN A 193 0.76 4.03 20.72
C GLN A 193 2.03 4.82 20.44
N LEU A 194 2.36 4.93 19.16
CA LEU A 194 3.46 5.76 18.72
C LEU A 194 3.23 7.17 19.31
N PRO A 195 4.25 7.81 19.90
CA PRO A 195 4.08 9.13 20.50
C PRO A 195 3.41 10.10 19.53
N GLU A 196 2.49 10.89 20.03
CA GLU A 196 2.02 12.08 19.31
C GLU A 196 3.21 12.99 19.04
N GLY A 197 3.28 13.59 17.85
CA GLY A 197 4.42 14.42 17.43
C GLY A 197 5.61 13.64 16.87
N LEU A 198 5.57 12.30 16.83
CA LEU A 198 6.72 11.49 16.37
C LEU A 198 7.12 11.80 14.91
N ALA A 199 6.15 12.11 14.04
CA ALA A 199 6.43 12.41 12.64
C ALA A 199 7.23 13.73 12.54
N GLU A 200 6.78 14.74 13.27
CA GLU A 200 7.39 16.05 13.39
C GLU A 200 8.80 15.94 13.96
N ASP A 201 8.97 15.23 15.08
CA ASP A 201 10.28 15.02 15.71
C ASP A 201 11.29 14.39 14.75
N VAL A 202 10.88 13.35 14.00
CA VAL A 202 11.75 12.70 13.02
C VAL A 202 12.08 13.64 11.87
N VAL A 203 11.08 14.37 11.34
CA VAL A 203 11.31 15.30 10.24
C VAL A 203 12.28 16.41 10.66
N ASP A 204 12.02 17.05 11.79
CA ASP A 204 12.82 18.15 12.30
C ASP A 204 14.24 17.67 12.63
N THR A 205 14.39 16.53 13.30
CA THR A 205 15.71 15.96 13.61
C THR A 205 16.55 15.69 12.37
N VAL A 206 15.93 15.15 11.31
CA VAL A 206 16.64 14.83 10.06
C VAL A 206 16.96 16.10 9.27
N LEU A 207 16.04 17.06 9.20
CA LEU A 207 16.25 18.34 8.50
C LEU A 207 17.26 19.24 9.22
N GLU A 208 17.23 19.28 10.56
CA GLU A 208 18.19 20.04 11.38
C GLU A 208 19.57 19.37 11.46
N GLY A 209 19.68 18.13 10.97
CA GLY A 209 20.96 17.46 10.74
C GLY A 209 21.81 17.38 12.00
N VAL A 210 21.33 16.66 13.03
CA VAL A 210 22.00 16.27 14.28
C VAL A 210 23.51 16.62 14.40
N ARG A 211 23.76 17.91 14.68
CA ARG A 211 24.98 18.67 15.03
C ARG A 211 25.80 19.35 13.91
N PRO A 212 26.35 20.56 14.21
CA PRO A 212 27.27 21.27 13.30
C PRO A 212 28.53 20.45 12.99
N PRO A 213 29.16 20.65 11.81
CA PRO A 213 30.53 20.21 11.58
C PRO A 213 31.40 20.78 12.69
N ALA A 214 32.19 19.94 13.37
CA ALA A 214 33.24 20.42 14.24
C ALA A 214 34.08 21.44 13.45
N ALA A 215 34.17 22.68 13.93
CA ALA A 215 35.05 23.66 13.36
C ALA A 215 36.44 23.02 13.28
N ARG A 216 36.97 22.83 12.06
CA ARG A 216 38.40 22.52 11.91
C ARG A 216 39.11 23.64 12.66
N PRO A 217 39.90 23.36 13.72
CA PRO A 217 40.68 24.40 14.35
C PRO A 217 41.52 25.02 13.24
N GLY A 218 41.29 26.30 12.99
CA GLY A 218 42.03 27.04 11.99
C GLY A 218 43.51 26.87 12.31
N SER A 219 44.25 26.34 11.34
CA SER A 219 45.68 26.61 11.21
C SER A 219 45.82 28.11 11.03
N GLY A 220 45.82 28.83 12.16
CA GLY A 220 46.14 30.24 12.23
C GLY A 220 47.54 30.46 11.68
N PRO A 221 47.79 31.60 11.02
CA PRO A 221 49.08 31.89 10.43
C PRO A 221 50.12 32.03 11.55
N GLY A 222 51.12 31.14 11.54
CA GLY A 222 52.32 31.28 12.36
C GLY A 222 53.15 32.45 11.85
N THR A 223 52.75 33.67 12.21
CA THR A 223 53.64 34.82 12.22
C THR A 223 54.53 34.70 13.45
N SER A 224 55.79 34.33 13.26
CA SER A 224 56.85 34.70 14.19
C SER A 224 58.05 35.20 13.41
N ALA A 225 58.12 36.52 13.29
CA ALA A 225 59.35 37.25 13.07
C ALA A 225 59.90 37.65 14.44
N ARG A 226 61.07 37.11 14.80
CA ARG A 226 62.20 37.81 15.42
C ARG A 226 63.36 36.84 15.64
#